data_AF-A0A1E7KEP2-F1
#
_entry.id   AF-A0A1E7KEP2-F1
#
_cell.length_a   1.000
_cell.length_b   1.000
_cell.length_c   1.000
_cell.angle_alpha   90.00
_cell.angle_beta   90.00
_cell.angle_gamma   90.00
#
_symmetry.space_group_name_H-M   'P 1'
#
loop_
_entity.id
_entity.type
_entity.pdbx_description
1 polymer ?
#
loop_
_entity_poly.entity_id
_entity_poly.type
_entity_poly.pdbx_seq_one_letter_code
_entity_poly.pdbx_strand_id
1 'polypeptide(L)'
;MRAATVDELSTVESLLTEASTWLASRGIDQWQYPPHRDRILRALQQGDCFLALADGEPVGTIQVDTYADPEFWTPEDAPGDALYVHRMAVRRNAAGTGLGAFMLDWAGERAASVGKRWLRLDAWKDNPGLHRYYESAGFRRVRIVDLPHRRSGALYERPAKDAADIST
;
A
#
# COMPACT_ATOMS: atom_id res chain seq x y z
N MET A 1 -3.59 -7.32 12.07
CA MET A 1 -2.34 -6.80 11.48
C MET A 1 -1.22 -6.94 12.49
N ARG A 2 0.02 -7.21 12.06
CA ARG A 2 1.21 -7.11 12.91
C ARG A 2 2.44 -6.72 12.09
N ALA A 3 3.47 -6.21 12.75
CA ALA A 3 4.77 -6.03 12.10
C ALA A 3 5.32 -7.39 11.61
N ALA A 4 5.92 -7.36 10.43
CA ALA A 4 6.70 -8.47 9.88
C ALA A 4 8.13 -8.39 10.42
N THR A 5 8.78 -9.54 10.62
CA THR A 5 10.20 -9.61 11.00
C THR A 5 11.08 -9.91 9.80
N VAL A 6 12.39 -9.67 9.93
CA VAL A 6 13.37 -9.96 8.87
C VAL A 6 13.34 -11.44 8.44
N ASP A 7 13.04 -12.36 9.35
CA ASP A 7 12.93 -13.80 9.07
C ASP A 7 11.72 -14.14 8.17
N GLU A 8 10.77 -13.22 8.03
CA GLU A 8 9.57 -13.37 7.21
C GLU A 8 9.74 -12.78 5.80
N LEU A 9 10.97 -12.47 5.39
CA LEU A 9 11.27 -11.93 4.05
C LEU A 9 10.71 -12.82 2.93
N SER A 10 10.90 -14.14 3.01
CA SER A 10 10.38 -15.09 2.03
C SER A 10 8.86 -15.11 1.97
N THR A 11 8.19 -14.94 3.12
CA THR A 11 6.73 -14.82 3.21
C THR A 11 6.23 -13.59 2.46
N VAL A 12 6.86 -12.42 2.70
CA VAL A 12 6.49 -11.18 2.00
C VAL A 12 6.77 -11.27 0.50
N GLU A 13 7.92 -11.82 0.12
CA GLU A 13 8.27 -12.08 -1.29
C GLU A 13 7.24 -13.00 -1.96
N SER A 14 6.81 -14.06 -1.28
CA SER A 14 5.79 -14.99 -1.79
C SER A 14 4.45 -14.28 -2.04
N LEU A 15 3.97 -13.47 -1.08
CA LEU A 15 2.74 -12.69 -1.22
C LEU A 15 2.78 -11.73 -2.42
N LEU A 16 3.89 -11.00 -2.58
CA LEU A 16 4.07 -10.06 -3.69
C LEU A 16 4.22 -10.77 -5.04
N THR A 17 4.94 -11.90 -5.06
CA THR A 17 5.13 -12.71 -6.27
C THR A 17 3.83 -13.34 -6.74
N GLU A 18 3.01 -13.86 -5.83
CA GLU A 18 1.67 -14.38 -6.14
C GLU A 18 0.80 -13.29 -6.80
N ALA A 19 0.80 -12.08 -6.22
CA ALA A 19 0.02 -10.97 -6.73
C ALA A 19 0.52 -10.47 -8.10
N SER A 20 1.84 -10.36 -8.29
CA SER A 20 2.45 -9.98 -9.58
C SER A 20 2.15 -11.02 -10.67
N THR A 21 2.27 -12.32 -10.36
CA THR A 21 1.96 -13.41 -11.29
C THR A 21 0.50 -13.37 -11.75
N TRP A 22 -0.42 -13.08 -10.83
CA TRP A 22 -1.84 -12.92 -11.16
C TRP A 22 -2.13 -11.67 -12.00
N LEU A 23 -1.43 -10.56 -11.75
CA LEU A 23 -1.59 -9.36 -12.59
C LEU A 23 -1.05 -9.61 -14.01
N ALA A 24 0.11 -10.26 -14.12
CA ALA A 24 0.70 -10.66 -15.39
C ALA A 24 -0.23 -11.58 -16.19
N SER A 25 -0.91 -12.54 -15.55
CA SER A 25 -1.88 -13.42 -16.24
C SER A 25 -3.11 -12.68 -16.78
N ARG A 26 -3.37 -11.45 -16.32
CA ARG A 26 -4.42 -10.56 -16.86
C ARG A 26 -3.90 -9.49 -17.82
N GLY A 27 -2.64 -9.59 -18.25
CA GLY A 27 -1.99 -8.59 -19.12
C GLY A 27 -1.71 -7.26 -18.41
N ILE A 28 -1.71 -7.25 -17.06
CA ILE A 28 -1.48 -6.06 -16.24
C ILE A 28 0.02 -6.06 -15.86
N ASP A 29 0.80 -5.24 -16.56
CA ASP A 29 2.24 -4.94 -16.33
C ASP A 29 2.49 -4.13 -15.04
N GLN A 30 1.95 -4.62 -13.91
CA GLN A 30 2.16 -4.03 -12.59
C GLN A 30 3.14 -4.91 -11.82
N TRP A 31 4.21 -4.30 -11.27
CA TRP A 31 5.26 -4.98 -10.52
C TRP A 31 6.12 -5.98 -11.33
N GLN A 32 6.44 -5.65 -12.59
CA GLN A 32 7.32 -6.48 -13.44
C GLN A 32 8.83 -6.25 -13.25
N TYR A 33 9.21 -5.41 -12.30
CA TYR A 33 10.55 -5.46 -11.74
C TYR A 33 10.53 -6.45 -10.58
N PRO A 34 11.52 -7.36 -10.46
CA PRO A 34 11.61 -8.25 -9.31
C PRO A 34 11.36 -7.43 -8.05
N PRO A 35 10.51 -7.88 -7.11
CA PRO A 35 10.43 -7.22 -5.82
C PRO A 35 11.85 -7.08 -5.33
N HIS A 36 12.39 -5.86 -5.32
CA HIS A 36 13.79 -5.67 -5.02
C HIS A 36 13.97 -6.15 -3.58
N ARG A 37 14.52 -7.35 -3.43
CA ARG A 37 14.70 -8.03 -2.14
C ARG A 37 15.27 -7.07 -1.11
N ASP A 38 16.27 -6.28 -1.52
CA ASP A 38 16.90 -5.25 -0.70
C ASP A 38 15.92 -4.19 -0.19
N ARG A 39 14.92 -3.80 -0.98
CA ARG A 39 13.90 -2.85 -0.56
C ARG A 39 12.89 -3.48 0.41
N ILE A 40 12.55 -4.76 0.25
CA ILE A 40 11.68 -5.47 1.20
C ILE A 40 12.45 -5.67 2.51
N LEU A 41 13.69 -6.14 2.42
CA LEU A 41 14.58 -6.31 3.55
C LEU A 41 14.77 -5.01 4.33
N ARG A 42 14.99 -3.88 3.65
CA ARG A 42 15.05 -2.56 4.30
C ARG A 42 13.75 -2.22 5.04
N ALA A 43 12.59 -2.40 4.41
CA ALA A 43 11.31 -2.15 5.07
C ALA A 43 11.09 -3.05 6.30
N LEU A 44 11.54 -4.31 6.25
CA LEU A 44 11.51 -5.22 7.41
C LEU A 44 12.44 -4.77 8.52
N GLN A 45 13.67 -4.36 8.19
CA GLN A 45 14.65 -3.85 9.16
C GLN A 45 14.19 -2.56 9.84
N GLN A 46 13.43 -1.72 9.12
CA GLN A 46 12.88 -0.46 9.62
C GLN A 46 11.56 -0.65 10.40
N GLY A 47 10.95 -1.83 10.34
CA GLY A 47 9.65 -2.08 10.97
C GLY A 47 8.46 -1.46 10.22
N ASP A 48 8.64 -1.18 8.93
CA ASP A 48 7.64 -0.53 8.06
C ASP A 48 6.81 -1.53 7.25
N CYS A 49 7.10 -2.83 7.36
CA CYS A 49 6.37 -3.90 6.68
C CYS A 49 5.45 -4.64 7.65
N PHE A 50 4.21 -4.87 7.24
CA PHE A 50 3.15 -5.45 8.08
C PHE A 50 2.42 -6.59 7.37
N LEU A 51 2.01 -7.59 8.15
CA LEU A 51 1.24 -8.74 7.67
C LEU A 51 -0.21 -8.69 8.18
N ALA A 52 -1.12 -9.03 7.27
CA ALA A 52 -2.49 -9.41 7.58
C ALA A 52 -2.55 -10.93 7.77
N LEU A 53 -3.17 -11.37 8.86
CA LEU A 53 -3.29 -12.79 9.20
C LEU A 53 -4.75 -13.23 9.14
N ALA A 54 -4.98 -14.46 8.68
CA ALA A 54 -6.23 -15.19 8.82
C ALA A 54 -5.90 -16.56 9.40
N ASP A 55 -6.56 -16.94 10.51
CA ASP A 55 -6.28 -18.20 11.23
C ASP A 55 -4.80 -18.42 11.57
N GLY A 56 -4.08 -17.33 11.87
CA GLY A 56 -2.64 -17.34 12.17
C GLY A 56 -1.72 -17.28 10.94
N GLU A 57 -2.26 -17.46 9.73
CA GLU A 57 -1.49 -17.52 8.49
C GLU A 57 -1.42 -16.17 7.78
N PRO A 58 -0.25 -15.75 7.27
CA PRO A 58 -0.11 -14.54 6.44
C PRO A 58 -0.87 -14.64 5.11
N VAL A 59 -1.87 -13.76 4.96
CA VAL A 59 -2.75 -13.67 3.79
C VAL A 59 -2.66 -12.33 3.06
N GLY A 60 -1.92 -11.36 3.61
CA GLY A 60 -1.66 -10.08 2.96
C GLY A 60 -0.44 -9.37 3.54
N THR A 61 0.13 -8.45 2.77
CA THR A 61 1.25 -7.60 3.17
C THR A 61 1.01 -6.16 2.77
N ILE A 62 1.49 -5.22 3.58
CA ILE A 62 1.47 -3.78 3.30
C ILE A 62 2.73 -3.15 3.90
N GLN A 63 3.38 -2.28 3.13
CA GLN A 63 4.42 -1.40 3.65
C GLN A 63 3.81 -0.03 3.93
N VAL A 64 4.10 0.54 5.10
CA VAL A 64 3.61 1.85 5.52
C VAL A 64 4.74 2.63 6.19
N ASP A 65 5.20 3.70 5.55
CA ASP A 65 6.34 4.50 6.01
C ASP A 65 6.14 6.01 5.77
N THR A 66 7.15 6.82 6.08
CA THR A 66 7.17 8.27 5.83
C THR A 66 7.81 8.64 4.49
N TYR A 67 8.15 7.66 3.64
CA TYR A 67 8.83 7.91 2.37
C TYR A 67 7.83 8.38 1.31
N ALA A 68 7.90 9.67 1.01
CA ALA A 68 7.22 10.29 -0.12
C ALA A 68 8.17 10.30 -1.32
N ASP A 69 7.79 9.66 -2.43
CA ASP A 69 8.58 9.73 -3.67
C ASP A 69 8.60 11.19 -4.18
N PRO A 70 9.77 11.85 -4.27
CA PRO A 70 9.86 13.26 -4.65
C PRO A 70 9.47 13.53 -6.11
N GLU A 71 9.41 12.50 -6.96
CA GLU A 71 8.86 12.64 -8.33
C GLU A 71 7.33 12.74 -8.32
N PHE A 72 6.66 12.37 -7.22
CA PHE A 72 5.21 12.37 -7.08
C PHE A 72 4.72 13.39 -6.06
N TRP A 73 5.38 13.49 -4.91
CA TRP A 73 4.99 14.32 -3.78
C TRP A 73 6.00 15.44 -3.58
N THR A 74 5.55 16.66 -3.85
CA THR A 74 6.32 17.88 -3.82
C THR A 74 6.24 18.55 -2.43
N PRO A 75 7.12 19.51 -2.09
CA PRO A 75 7.03 20.25 -0.83
C PRO A 75 5.66 20.90 -0.58
N GLU A 76 4.98 21.32 -1.65
CA GLU A 76 3.64 21.92 -1.63
C GLU A 76 2.57 20.96 -1.09
N ASP A 77 2.80 19.64 -1.17
CA ASP A 77 1.88 18.64 -0.64
C ASP A 77 2.05 18.40 0.86
N ALA A 78 3.01 19.07 1.51
CA ALA A 78 3.41 18.82 2.90
C ALA A 78 3.64 17.32 3.17
N PRO A 79 4.65 16.70 2.53
CA PRO A 79 4.84 15.24 2.58
C PRO A 79 5.05 14.69 3.99
N GLY A 80 5.52 15.53 4.93
CA GLY A 80 5.68 15.20 6.34
C GLY A 80 4.38 14.98 7.11
N ASP A 81 3.21 15.33 6.55
CA ASP A 81 1.91 15.18 7.20
C ASP A 81 1.19 13.88 6.84
N ALA A 82 1.88 12.93 6.20
CA ALA A 82 1.30 11.67 5.76
C ALA A 82 2.15 10.46 6.14
N LEU A 83 1.49 9.29 6.20
CA LEU A 83 2.14 8.02 5.91
C LEU A 83 1.80 7.57 4.49
N TYR A 84 2.69 6.80 3.88
CA TYR A 84 2.59 6.33 2.51
C TYR A 84 2.46 4.82 2.47
N VAL A 85 1.45 4.34 1.73
CA VAL A 85 1.23 2.91 1.48
C VAL A 85 2.03 2.48 0.26
N HIS A 86 2.83 1.44 0.43
CA HIS A 86 3.60 0.79 -0.62
C HIS A 86 3.33 -0.71 -0.61
N ARG A 87 3.53 -1.37 -1.77
CA ARG A 87 3.58 -2.84 -1.90
C ARG A 87 2.45 -3.58 -1.18
N MET A 88 1.23 -3.07 -1.31
CA MET A 88 0.06 -3.74 -0.76
C MET A 88 -0.33 -4.93 -1.64
N ALA A 89 -0.42 -6.12 -1.04
CA ALA A 89 -0.89 -7.33 -1.72
C ALA A 89 -1.72 -8.21 -0.78
N VAL A 90 -2.69 -8.91 -1.37
CA VAL A 90 -3.56 -9.88 -0.70
C VAL A 90 -3.52 -11.17 -1.51
N ARG A 91 -3.40 -12.32 -0.83
CA ARG A 91 -3.49 -13.64 -1.47
C ARG A 91 -4.78 -13.78 -2.24
N ARG A 92 -4.74 -14.50 -3.36
CA ARG A 92 -5.90 -14.64 -4.25
C ARG A 92 -7.06 -15.37 -3.58
N ASN A 93 -6.78 -16.35 -2.72
CA ASN A 93 -7.81 -17.09 -1.97
C ASN A 93 -8.51 -16.22 -0.90
N ALA A 94 -7.88 -15.12 -0.48
CA ALA A 94 -8.44 -14.13 0.44
C ALA A 94 -8.97 -12.88 -0.28
N ALA A 95 -8.85 -12.79 -1.60
CA ALA A 95 -9.32 -11.63 -2.36
C ALA A 95 -10.86 -11.57 -2.42
N GLY A 96 -11.42 -10.36 -2.40
CA GLY A 96 -12.88 -10.15 -2.41
C GLY A 96 -13.55 -10.28 -1.04
N THR A 97 -12.79 -10.57 0.02
CA THR A 97 -13.29 -10.65 1.40
C THR A 97 -13.33 -9.30 2.13
N GLY A 98 -12.91 -8.22 1.47
CA GLY A 98 -12.72 -6.91 2.09
C GLY A 98 -11.33 -6.70 2.73
N LEU A 99 -10.45 -7.71 2.71
CA LEU A 99 -9.14 -7.65 3.40
C LEU A 99 -8.27 -6.45 2.99
N GLY A 100 -8.25 -6.08 1.70
CA GLY A 100 -7.49 -4.91 1.25
C GLY A 100 -8.02 -3.59 1.84
N ALA A 101 -9.35 -3.45 1.94
CA ALA A 101 -9.96 -2.28 2.59
C ALA A 101 -9.62 -2.24 4.08
N PHE A 102 -9.71 -3.39 4.76
CA PHE A 102 -9.28 -3.52 6.16
C PHE A 102 -7.81 -3.11 6.37
N MET A 103 -6.90 -3.54 5.48
CA MET A 103 -5.48 -3.17 5.57
C MET A 103 -5.26 -1.66 5.37
N LEU A 104 -6.02 -1.03 4.46
CA LEU A 104 -5.98 0.42 4.27
C LEU A 104 -6.51 1.15 5.51
N ASP A 105 -7.61 0.69 6.11
CA ASP A 105 -8.19 1.26 7.35
C ASP A 105 -7.21 1.20 8.51
N TRP A 106 -6.59 0.05 8.73
CA TRP A 106 -5.51 -0.09 9.69
C TRP A 106 -4.33 0.85 9.41
N ALA A 107 -3.94 1.05 8.15
CA ALA A 107 -2.88 2.00 7.80
C ALA A 107 -3.28 3.46 8.08
N GLY A 108 -4.57 3.79 7.94
CA GLY A 108 -5.12 5.10 8.27
C GLY A 108 -5.10 5.38 9.78
N GLU A 109 -5.46 4.39 10.59
CA GLU A 109 -5.33 4.43 12.05
C GLU A 109 -3.87 4.58 12.49
N ARG A 110 -2.96 3.85 11.83
CA ARG A 110 -1.52 4.00 12.08
C ARG A 110 -1.03 5.42 11.76
N ALA A 111 -1.48 6.02 10.66
CA ALA A 111 -1.14 7.39 10.32
C ALA A 111 -1.61 8.37 11.40
N ALA A 112 -2.85 8.22 11.88
CA ALA A 112 -3.41 9.07 12.93
C ALA A 112 -2.65 8.92 14.26
N SER A 113 -2.36 7.68 14.68
CA SER A 113 -1.66 7.41 15.94
C SER A 113 -0.24 7.96 16.01
N VAL A 114 0.40 8.27 14.87
CA VAL A 114 1.70 8.97 14.81
C VAL A 114 1.58 10.44 14.39
N GLY A 115 0.39 11.02 14.53
CA GLY A 115 0.12 12.45 14.34
C GLY A 115 0.10 12.90 12.88
N LYS A 116 -0.08 11.98 11.92
CA LYS A 116 -0.22 12.34 10.50
C LYS A 116 -1.66 12.66 10.18
N ARG A 117 -1.85 13.63 9.30
CA ARG A 117 -3.17 14.07 8.82
C ARG A 117 -3.70 13.19 7.69
N TRP A 118 -2.80 12.55 6.95
CA TRP A 118 -3.13 11.84 5.72
C TRP A 118 -2.57 10.43 5.67
N LEU A 119 -3.31 9.55 5.01
CA LEU A 119 -2.78 8.34 4.39
C LEU A 119 -2.71 8.56 2.89
N ARG A 120 -1.55 8.33 2.28
CA ARG A 120 -1.28 8.60 0.87
C ARG A 120 -0.77 7.36 0.15
N LEU A 121 -1.01 7.32 -1.16
CA LEU A 121 -0.45 6.30 -2.05
C LEU A 121 -0.37 6.80 -3.48
N ASP A 122 0.48 6.17 -4.27
CA ASP A 122 0.48 6.23 -5.71
C ASP A 122 0.06 4.89 -6.32
N ALA A 123 -0.70 4.96 -7.40
CA ALA A 123 -1.19 3.81 -8.14
C ALA A 123 -0.82 3.93 -9.62
N TRP A 124 -0.92 2.80 -10.33
CA TRP A 124 -0.74 2.80 -11.78
C TRP A 124 -1.72 3.78 -12.45
N LYS A 125 -1.15 4.77 -13.14
CA LYS A 125 -1.88 5.85 -13.83
C LYS A 125 -2.89 5.37 -14.88
N ASP A 126 -2.71 4.18 -15.48
CA ASP A 126 -3.58 3.64 -16.53
C ASP A 126 -4.49 2.48 -16.07
N ASN A 127 -4.65 2.30 -14.74
CA ASN A 127 -5.48 1.23 -14.19
C ASN A 127 -6.79 1.78 -13.58
N PRO A 128 -7.86 1.98 -14.39
CA PRO A 128 -9.12 2.53 -13.90
C PRO A 128 -9.81 1.63 -12.87
N GLY A 129 -9.49 0.33 -12.84
CA GLY A 129 -9.97 -0.58 -11.80
C GLY A 129 -9.38 -0.25 -10.43
N LEU A 130 -8.07 0.02 -10.36
CA LEU A 130 -7.43 0.47 -9.13
C LEU A 130 -7.90 1.86 -8.70
N HIS A 131 -8.17 2.75 -9.65
CA HIS A 131 -8.69 4.09 -9.34
C HIS A 131 -10.03 3.98 -8.61
N ARG A 132 -10.99 3.25 -9.19
CA ARG A 132 -12.28 2.97 -8.55
C ARG A 132 -12.15 2.28 -7.20
N TYR A 133 -11.20 1.34 -7.08
CA TYR A 133 -10.95 0.65 -5.82
C TYR A 133 -10.53 1.63 -4.72
N TYR A 134 -9.54 2.49 -4.96
CA TYR A 134 -9.10 3.47 -3.97
C TYR A 134 -10.17 4.54 -3.68
N GLU A 135 -10.89 4.99 -4.70
CA GLU A 135 -12.02 5.92 -4.52
C GLU A 135 -13.12 5.29 -3.64
N SER A 136 -13.46 4.02 -3.86
CA SER A 136 -14.40 3.28 -3.01
C SER A 136 -13.90 3.05 -1.59
N ALA A 137 -12.57 3.03 -1.39
CA ALA A 137 -11.93 2.97 -0.08
C ALA A 137 -11.81 4.35 0.61
N GLY A 138 -12.49 5.37 0.09
CA GLY A 138 -12.54 6.70 0.68
C GLY A 138 -11.33 7.59 0.36
N PHE A 139 -10.51 7.21 -0.62
CA PHE A 139 -9.47 8.09 -1.13
C PHE A 139 -10.04 9.08 -2.15
N ARG A 140 -9.54 10.31 -2.10
CA ARG A 140 -9.69 11.28 -3.18
C ARG A 140 -8.44 11.25 -4.05
N ARG A 141 -8.62 11.36 -5.36
CA ARG A 141 -7.51 11.57 -6.28
C ARG A 141 -6.97 12.99 -6.14
N VAL A 142 -5.68 13.13 -5.87
CA VAL A 142 -4.99 14.43 -5.80
C VAL A 142 -4.69 14.92 -7.22
N ARG A 143 -3.96 14.10 -7.99
CA ARG A 143 -3.58 14.37 -9.39
C ARG A 143 -3.07 13.10 -10.07
N ILE A 144 -2.91 13.17 -11.39
CA ILE A 144 -2.13 12.20 -12.16
C ILE A 144 -0.82 12.88 -12.57
N VAL A 145 0.30 12.27 -12.19
CA VAL A 145 1.65 12.63 -12.63
C VAL A 145 2.06 11.65 -13.72
N ASP A 146 2.25 12.13 -14.94
CA ASP A 146 2.61 11.29 -16.09
C ASP A 146 4.10 11.42 -16.42
N LEU A 147 4.88 10.47 -15.89
CA LEU A 147 6.31 10.34 -16.19
C LEU A 147 6.53 9.12 -17.11
N PRO A 148 7.22 9.26 -18.25
CA PRO A 148 7.42 8.15 -19.20
C PRO A 148 8.10 6.92 -18.59
N HIS A 149 9.00 7.11 -17.62
CA HIS A 149 9.74 6.05 -16.93
C HIS A 149 9.00 5.46 -15.71
N ARG A 150 7.82 6.01 -15.34
CA ARG A 150 7.02 5.52 -14.22
C ARG A 150 5.67 5.00 -14.70
N ARG A 151 5.34 3.74 -14.35
CA ARG A 151 3.98 3.22 -14.50
C ARG A 151 3.04 3.81 -13.43
N SER A 152 3.54 3.98 -12.21
CA SER A 152 2.78 4.68 -11.17
C SER A 152 2.66 6.18 -11.48
N GLY A 153 1.64 6.83 -10.93
CA GLY A 153 1.42 8.25 -11.14
C GLY A 153 0.03 8.78 -10.78
N ALA A 154 -0.96 7.91 -10.56
CA ALA A 154 -2.24 8.35 -10.01
C ALA A 154 -2.11 8.47 -8.48
N LEU A 155 -2.10 9.70 -7.96
CA LEU A 155 -1.85 9.99 -6.55
C LEU A 155 -3.17 10.13 -5.80
N TYR A 156 -3.25 9.48 -4.65
CA TYR A 156 -4.45 9.42 -3.82
C TYR A 156 -4.13 9.77 -2.38
N GLU A 157 -5.08 10.40 -1.71
CA GLU A 157 -5.02 10.63 -0.28
C GLU A 157 -6.39 10.45 0.37
N ARG A 158 -6.38 10.11 1.65
CA ARG A 158 -7.56 10.21 2.52
C ARG A 158 -7.15 10.67 3.92
N PRO A 159 -8.06 11.29 4.67
CA PRO A 159 -7.79 11.64 6.06
C PRO A 159 -7.32 10.41 6.83
N ALA A 160 -6.29 10.57 7.65
CA ALA A 160 -6.01 9.62 8.70
C ALA A 160 -7.22 9.56 9.64
N LYS A 161 -7.65 8.36 10.03
CA LYS A 161 -8.82 8.16 10.87
C LYS A 161 -8.36 7.79 12.26
N ASP A 162 -8.94 8.40 13.28
CA ASP A 162 -8.78 7.88 14.63
C ASP A 162 -9.60 6.60 14.77
N ALA A 163 -9.09 5.62 15.53
CA ALA A 163 -9.81 4.38 15.81
C ALA A 163 -11.18 4.62 16.49
N ALA A 164 -11.41 5.83 17.04
CA ALA A 164 -12.66 6.25 17.64
C ALA A 164 -13.78 6.62 16.64
N ASP A 165 -13.44 6.93 15.38
CA ASP A 165 -14.41 7.44 14.38
C ASP A 165 -15.21 6.33 13.66
N ILE A 166 -14.99 5.06 14.00
CA ILE A 166 -15.66 3.90 13.36
C ILE A 166 -16.81 3.35 14.23
N SER A 167 -17.05 3.94 15.40
CA SER A 167 -18.22 3.61 16.24
C SER A 167 -19.35 4.61 16.02
N THR A 168 -20.03 4.58 14.87
CA THR A 168 -21.39 5.12 14.71
C THR A 168 -22.14 4.37 13.61
#